data_AF-A0A3M7NEG6-F1
#
_entry.id   AF-A0A3M7NEG6-F1
#
_cell.length_a   1.000
_cell.length_b   1.000
_cell.length_c   1.000
_cell.angle_alpha   90.00
_cell.angle_beta   90.00
_cell.angle_gamma   90.00
#
_symmetry.space_group_name_H-M   'P 1'
#
loop_
_entity.id
_entity.type
_entity.pdbx_description
1 polymer ?
#
loop_
_entity_poly.entity_id
_entity_poly.type
_entity_poly.pdbx_seq_one_letter_code
_entity_poly.pdbx_strand_id
1 'polypeptide(L)'
;MATTPAADAAALLVSVREQQSSHPLSIVNLAEPILEAQQRRRQRQQQHGQEQPPSHISTTSSEGPDDSASLLTPSSLAVDLSHYRDLFSKLRFSYLEQVSKEKYLRSIVGDPPVLVSAAENAALEEKLAGMKQELKARKEANARLVAEMEEVARAVAQRYDEVNAGAHTLETLPREIEALQTQVDALKQQVAGKRAALGQAVVGGNEEDDPRQNMSLADTEAALKERRAQNAELDREIDRLQRQMPAKDRECKKAERELELLERQRNEATTQATEARRIRAEGGRDYVGEKGKWYAAQETVMQGLLRIEQTSSG
;
A
#
# COMPACT_ATOMS: atom_id res chain seq x y z
N MET A 1 6.84 31.33 10.90
CA MET A 1 5.73 30.83 10.06
C MET A 1 6.22 29.54 9.42
N ALA A 2 5.73 28.39 9.86
CA ALA A 2 6.09 27.12 9.25
C ALA A 2 5.32 27.02 7.93
N THR A 3 6.02 27.04 6.79
CA THR A 3 5.41 26.71 5.51
C THR A 3 4.87 25.29 5.60
N THR A 4 3.61 25.09 5.20
CA THR A 4 3.04 23.75 5.13
C THR A 4 3.73 22.98 4.00
N PRO A 5 3.94 21.66 4.14
CA PRO A 5 4.63 20.86 3.12
C PRO A 5 3.95 20.92 1.74
N ALA A 6 2.64 21.20 1.70
CA ALA A 6 1.90 21.45 0.47
C ALA A 6 2.31 22.76 -0.23
N ALA A 7 2.63 23.82 0.53
CA ALA A 7 3.06 25.09 -0.02
C ALA A 7 4.47 24.99 -0.62
N ASP A 8 5.36 24.22 0.02
CA ASP A 8 6.71 23.98 -0.46
C ASP A 8 6.70 23.14 -1.77
N ALA A 9 5.85 22.11 -1.85
CA ALA A 9 5.68 21.32 -3.08
C ALA A 9 5.13 22.15 -4.25
N ALA A 10 4.16 23.03 -3.98
CA ALA A 10 3.62 23.94 -4.99
C ALA A 10 4.65 24.98 -5.46
N ALA A 11 5.48 25.52 -4.56
CA ALA A 11 6.55 26.44 -4.91
C ALA A 11 7.62 25.78 -5.78
N LEU A 12 7.98 24.52 -5.49
CA LEU A 12 8.90 23.73 -6.31
C LEU A 12 8.34 23.43 -7.70
N LEU A 13 7.05 23.17 -7.84
CA LEU A 13 6.43 23.01 -9.16
C LEU A 13 6.50 24.26 -10.02
N VAL A 14 6.26 25.42 -9.41
CA VAL A 14 6.34 26.70 -10.11
C VAL A 14 7.76 26.95 -10.60
N SER A 15 8.78 26.71 -9.76
CA SER A 15 10.17 26.89 -10.17
C SER A 15 10.58 25.91 -11.28
N VAL A 16 10.16 24.64 -11.21
CA VAL A 16 10.41 23.65 -12.27
C VAL A 16 9.74 24.06 -13.58
N ARG A 17 8.48 24.52 -13.54
CA ARG A 17 7.76 24.99 -14.74
C ARG A 17 8.38 26.25 -15.34
N GLU A 18 8.87 27.17 -14.52
CA GLU A 18 9.59 28.38 -14.96
C GLU A 18 10.95 28.05 -15.60
N GLN A 19 11.67 27.05 -15.06
CA GLN A 19 12.88 26.54 -15.68
C GLN A 19 12.60 25.82 -17.02
N GLN A 20 11.50 25.06 -17.10
CA GLN A 20 11.08 24.41 -18.34
C GLN A 20 10.62 25.40 -19.41
N SER A 21 9.96 26.50 -19.03
CA SER A 21 9.50 27.53 -19.97
C SER A 21 10.63 28.44 -20.46
N SER A 22 11.63 28.71 -19.62
CA SER A 22 12.83 29.47 -20.02
C SER A 22 13.74 28.71 -20.97
N HIS A 23 13.75 27.36 -20.90
CA HIS A 23 14.57 26.50 -21.75
C HIS A 23 13.75 25.36 -22.36
N PRO A 24 12.88 25.65 -23.36
CA PRO A 24 12.09 24.61 -24.02
C PRO A 24 13.02 23.66 -24.80
N LEU A 25 13.17 22.43 -24.28
CA LEU A 25 13.90 21.34 -24.90
C LEU A 25 13.12 20.82 -26.12
N SER A 26 13.23 21.54 -27.24
CA SER A 26 12.74 21.10 -28.55
C SER A 26 13.94 20.81 -29.46
N ILE A 27 13.83 19.75 -30.27
CA ILE A 27 14.83 19.41 -31.29
C ILE A 27 15.11 20.63 -32.19
N VAL A 28 14.09 21.45 -32.46
CA VAL A 28 14.21 22.68 -33.26
C VAL A 28 15.07 23.73 -32.56
N ASN A 29 14.84 23.96 -31.27
CA ASN A 29 15.59 24.96 -30.48
C ASN A 29 17.04 24.51 -30.21
N LEU A 30 17.27 23.20 -30.08
CA LEU A 30 18.61 22.63 -29.92
C LEU A 30 19.39 22.64 -31.25
N ALA A 31 18.70 22.58 -32.39
CA ALA A 31 19.32 22.59 -33.72
C ALA A 31 19.60 24.01 -34.24
N GLU A 32 18.88 25.03 -33.77
CA GLU A 32 19.07 26.43 -34.17
C GLU A 32 20.52 26.94 -34.09
N PRO A 33 21.27 26.78 -32.98
CA PRO A 33 22.67 27.23 -32.92
C PRO A 33 23.59 26.48 -33.90
N ILE A 34 23.28 25.23 -34.23
CA ILE A 34 24.02 24.44 -35.22
C ILE A 34 23.73 24.97 -36.63
N LEU A 35 22.46 25.27 -36.93
CA LEU A 35 22.02 25.85 -38.20
C LEU A 35 22.61 27.24 -38.41
N GLU A 36 22.61 28.11 -37.39
CA GLU A 36 23.25 29.42 -37.43
C GLU A 36 24.76 29.33 -37.65
N ALA A 37 25.45 28.43 -36.95
CA ALA A 37 26.88 28.21 -37.13
C ALA A 37 27.21 27.73 -38.56
N GLN A 38 26.35 26.89 -39.14
CA GLN A 38 26.50 26.41 -40.52
C GLN A 38 26.25 27.52 -41.55
N GLN A 39 25.26 28.38 -41.32
CA GLN A 39 25.01 29.56 -42.16
C GLN A 39 26.17 30.56 -42.10
N ARG A 40 26.73 30.83 -40.91
CA ARG A 40 27.91 31.69 -40.75
C ARG A 40 29.15 31.13 -41.45
N ARG A 41 29.35 29.81 -41.43
CA ARG A 41 30.43 29.15 -42.19
C ARG A 41 30.26 29.30 -43.70
N ARG A 42 29.03 29.16 -44.22
CA ARG A 42 28.73 29.37 -45.65
C ARG A 42 28.96 30.82 -46.08
N GLN A 43 28.55 31.79 -45.28
CA GLN A 43 28.78 33.22 -45.56
C GLN A 43 30.27 33.57 -45.57
N ARG A 44 31.06 32.99 -44.65
CA ARG A 44 32.52 33.17 -44.63
C ARG A 44 33.22 32.54 -45.83
N GLN A 45 32.75 31.39 -46.31
CA GLN A 45 33.29 30.76 -47.51
C GLN A 45 32.94 31.51 -48.81
N GLN A 46 31.82 32.25 -48.85
CA GLN A 46 31.49 33.11 -49.99
C GLN A 46 32.31 34.41 -50.05
N GLN A 47 32.91 34.86 -48.95
CA GLN A 47 33.78 36.06 -48.92
C GLN A 47 35.24 35.78 -49.29
N HIS A 48 35.65 34.53 -49.45
CA HIS A 48 36.97 34.16 -49.99
C HIS A 48 36.75 33.39 -51.29
N GLY A 49 36.77 34.14 -52.40
CA GLY A 49 36.43 33.62 -53.73
C GLY A 49 37.31 32.45 -54.16
N GLN A 50 36.69 31.30 -54.36
CA GLN A 50 37.09 30.29 -55.34
C GLN A 50 35.83 29.67 -55.95
N GLU A 51 35.78 29.72 -57.27
CA GLU A 51 34.68 29.33 -58.15
C GLU A 51 34.31 27.84 -57.98
N GLN A 52 33.02 27.55 -57.79
CA GLN A 52 32.42 26.24 -58.08
C GLN A 52 31.02 26.42 -58.71
N PRO A 53 30.58 25.47 -59.56
CA PRO A 53 29.64 25.70 -60.65
C PRO A 53 28.16 25.68 -60.21
N PRO A 54 27.24 26.21 -61.04
CA PRO A 54 25.84 26.35 -60.67
C PRO A 54 25.09 25.03 -60.93
N SER A 55 24.76 24.28 -59.89
CA SER A 55 23.74 23.23 -59.99
C SER A 55 22.39 23.77 -59.55
N HIS A 56 21.68 24.39 -60.50
CA HIS A 56 20.24 24.54 -60.44
C HIS A 56 19.61 23.16 -60.68
N ILE A 57 19.00 22.56 -59.65
CA ILE A 57 17.97 21.54 -59.83
C ILE A 57 16.77 21.98 -59.03
N SER A 58 15.70 22.22 -59.77
CA SER A 58 14.41 22.71 -59.32
C SER A 58 13.80 21.80 -58.26
N THR A 59 13.54 22.38 -57.09
CA THR A 59 12.59 21.87 -56.10
C THR A 59 11.19 21.97 -56.70
N THR A 60 10.70 20.90 -57.32
CA THR A 60 9.28 20.76 -57.63
C THR A 60 8.59 20.17 -56.41
N SER A 61 8.08 21.02 -55.53
CA SER A 61 6.86 20.79 -54.74
C SER A 61 6.56 22.07 -53.99
N SER A 62 5.48 22.71 -54.43
CA SER A 62 4.86 23.88 -53.84
C SER A 62 4.23 23.50 -52.51
N GLU A 63 4.74 24.02 -51.41
CA GLU A 63 3.99 24.34 -50.18
C GLU A 63 4.85 25.28 -49.33
N GLY A 64 4.22 26.26 -48.69
CA GLY A 64 4.86 27.44 -48.10
C GLY A 64 5.76 27.12 -46.89
N PRO A 65 6.55 28.11 -46.43
CA PRO A 65 7.57 27.90 -45.39
C PRO A 65 7.03 27.66 -43.97
N ASP A 66 5.71 27.65 -43.75
CA ASP A 66 5.11 27.57 -42.40
C ASP A 66 4.60 26.18 -41.98
N ASP A 67 4.47 25.19 -42.88
CA ASP A 67 3.87 23.88 -42.53
C ASP A 67 4.88 22.72 -42.34
N SER A 68 6.16 22.93 -42.66
CA SER A 68 7.20 21.89 -42.53
C SER A 68 7.55 21.48 -41.10
N ALA A 69 7.16 22.27 -40.09
CA ALA A 69 7.42 21.94 -38.68
C ALA A 69 6.44 20.90 -38.12
N SER A 70 5.26 20.76 -38.73
CA SER A 70 4.14 19.97 -38.20
C SER A 70 4.14 18.50 -38.66
N LEU A 71 4.96 18.14 -39.65
CA LEU A 71 5.03 16.77 -40.22
C LEU A 71 6.29 15.98 -39.85
N LEU A 72 7.23 16.60 -39.11
CA LEU A 72 8.48 15.96 -38.69
C LEU A 72 8.26 15.05 -37.47
N THR A 73 7.44 14.02 -37.61
CA THR A 73 7.44 12.93 -36.65
C THR A 73 8.77 12.17 -36.76
N PRO A 74 9.35 11.68 -35.65
CA PRO A 74 10.65 10.99 -35.67
C PRO A 74 10.68 9.76 -36.58
N SER A 75 9.50 9.15 -36.84
CA SER A 75 9.35 8.06 -37.79
C SER A 75 9.44 8.52 -39.26
N SER A 76 8.93 9.71 -39.60
CA SER A 76 9.05 10.27 -40.97
C SER A 76 10.51 10.63 -41.30
N LEU A 77 11.24 11.19 -40.33
CA LEU A 77 12.64 11.58 -40.52
C LEU A 77 13.53 10.38 -40.89
N ALA A 78 13.32 9.22 -40.25
CA ALA A 78 14.09 8.02 -40.54
C ALA A 78 13.86 7.51 -41.97
N VAL A 79 12.61 7.56 -42.43
CA VAL A 79 12.23 7.19 -43.81
C VAL A 79 12.86 8.16 -44.80
N ASP A 80 12.77 9.46 -44.56
CA ASP A 80 13.35 10.49 -45.43
C ASP A 80 14.89 10.35 -45.53
N LEU A 81 15.58 10.15 -44.41
CA LEU A 81 17.03 9.92 -44.40
C LEU A 81 17.43 8.68 -45.22
N SER A 82 16.64 7.61 -45.15
CA SER A 82 16.87 6.41 -45.96
C SER A 82 16.66 6.69 -47.46
N HIS A 83 15.59 7.41 -47.80
CA HIS A 83 15.29 7.80 -49.18
C HIS A 83 16.39 8.67 -49.79
N TYR A 84 16.83 9.71 -49.06
CA TYR A 84 17.92 10.58 -49.52
C TYR A 84 19.24 9.82 -49.66
N ARG A 85 19.57 8.92 -48.74
CA ARG A 85 20.76 8.06 -48.86
C ARG A 85 20.74 7.27 -50.16
N ASP A 86 19.60 6.66 -50.51
CA ASP A 86 19.47 5.87 -51.72
C ASP A 86 19.51 6.73 -52.99
N LEU A 87 18.82 7.87 -52.98
CA LEU A 87 18.85 8.84 -54.08
C LEU A 87 20.27 9.36 -54.34
N PHE A 88 20.97 9.81 -53.30
CA PHE A 88 22.34 10.31 -53.44
C PHE A 88 23.32 9.20 -53.84
N SER A 89 23.10 7.95 -53.41
CA SER A 89 23.91 6.82 -53.85
C SER A 89 23.74 6.54 -55.35
N LYS A 90 22.49 6.58 -55.85
CA LYS A 90 22.18 6.44 -57.27
C LYS A 90 22.75 7.60 -58.09
N LEU A 91 22.57 8.83 -57.61
CA LEU A 91 23.07 10.02 -58.29
C LEU A 91 24.60 10.02 -58.37
N ARG A 92 25.26 9.68 -57.27
CA ARG A 92 26.72 9.53 -57.23
C ARG A 92 27.20 8.46 -58.20
N PHE A 93 26.53 7.31 -58.28
CA PHE A 93 26.89 6.24 -59.22
C PHE A 93 26.74 6.72 -60.67
N SER A 94 25.58 7.29 -61.02
CA SER A 94 25.32 7.83 -62.36
C SER A 94 26.33 8.90 -62.77
N TYR A 95 26.67 9.81 -61.86
CA TYR A 95 27.65 10.87 -62.12
C TYR A 95 29.05 10.32 -62.34
N LEU A 96 29.50 9.41 -61.46
CA LEU A 96 30.82 8.78 -61.60
C LEU A 96 30.92 7.98 -62.88
N GLU A 97 29.87 7.26 -63.26
CA GLU A 97 29.79 6.53 -64.52
C GLU A 97 29.88 7.47 -65.72
N GLN A 98 29.09 8.55 -65.73
CA GLN A 98 29.08 9.53 -66.81
C GLN A 98 30.44 10.22 -66.97
N VAL A 99 31.02 10.75 -65.88
CA VAL A 99 32.32 11.44 -65.93
C VAL A 99 33.42 10.49 -66.35
N SER A 100 33.36 9.22 -65.94
CA SER A 100 34.34 8.20 -66.36
C SER A 100 34.20 7.88 -67.85
N LYS A 101 32.97 7.72 -68.36
CA LYS A 101 32.70 7.51 -69.78
C LYS A 101 33.17 8.70 -70.62
N GLU A 102 32.86 9.92 -70.22
CA GLU A 102 33.28 11.15 -70.90
C GLU A 102 34.80 11.30 -70.90
N LYS A 103 35.46 11.08 -69.75
CA LYS A 103 36.92 11.14 -69.64
C LYS A 103 37.59 10.09 -70.51
N TYR A 104 37.05 8.88 -70.56
CA TYR A 104 37.56 7.79 -71.41
C TYR A 104 37.39 8.12 -72.91
N LEU A 105 36.21 8.59 -73.33
CA LEU A 105 35.99 9.03 -74.70
C LEU A 105 36.93 10.18 -75.07
N ARG A 106 37.13 11.15 -74.17
CA ARG A 106 38.05 12.26 -74.39
C ARG A 106 39.51 11.81 -74.46
N SER A 107 39.92 10.79 -73.71
CA SER A 107 41.30 10.27 -73.76
C SER A 107 41.61 9.50 -75.04
N ILE A 108 40.62 8.83 -75.65
CA ILE A 108 40.80 8.07 -76.90
C ILE A 108 40.57 8.93 -78.16
N VAL A 109 39.68 9.93 -78.10
CA VAL A 109 39.35 10.81 -79.24
C VAL A 109 40.22 12.08 -79.27
N GLY A 110 40.82 12.47 -78.13
CA GLY A 110 41.69 13.65 -78.06
C GLY A 110 42.98 13.47 -78.86
N ASP A 111 43.41 14.53 -79.55
CA ASP A 111 44.67 14.59 -80.30
C ASP A 111 45.64 15.56 -79.59
N PRO A 112 46.75 15.10 -78.98
CA PRO A 112 47.25 13.72 -78.93
C PRO A 112 46.55 12.85 -77.87
N PRO A 113 46.51 11.51 -78.05
CA PRO A 113 45.89 10.59 -77.10
C PRO A 113 46.64 10.61 -75.77
N VAL A 114 45.90 10.80 -74.68
CA VAL A 114 46.47 10.86 -73.32
C VAL A 114 46.66 9.43 -72.81
N LEU A 115 47.88 8.92 -72.92
CA LEU A 115 48.28 7.64 -72.35
C LEU A 115 48.81 7.87 -70.93
N VAL A 116 48.15 7.30 -69.92
CA VAL A 116 48.61 7.39 -68.54
C VAL A 116 49.87 6.55 -68.37
N SER A 117 50.97 7.17 -67.96
CA SER A 117 52.23 6.45 -67.74
C SER A 117 52.20 5.63 -66.45
N ALA A 118 53.00 4.55 -66.39
CA ALA A 118 53.11 3.74 -65.17
C ALA A 118 53.61 4.55 -63.96
N ALA A 119 54.45 5.57 -64.20
CA ALA A 119 54.93 6.47 -63.16
C ALA A 119 53.82 7.40 -62.61
N GLU A 120 52.95 7.92 -63.48
CA GLU A 120 51.78 8.72 -63.06
C GLU A 120 50.78 7.88 -62.27
N ASN A 121 50.54 6.62 -62.68
CA ASN A 121 49.69 5.70 -61.92
C ASN A 121 50.26 5.43 -60.52
N ALA A 122 51.57 5.16 -60.40
CA ALA A 122 52.21 4.94 -59.11
C ALA A 122 52.10 6.18 -58.19
N ALA A 123 52.30 7.38 -58.73
CA ALA A 123 52.15 8.62 -57.96
C ALA A 123 50.69 8.87 -57.52
N LEU A 124 49.72 8.53 -58.35
CA LEU A 124 48.30 8.63 -58.01
C LEU A 124 47.90 7.59 -56.96
N GLU A 125 48.42 6.37 -57.02
CA GLU A 125 48.19 5.32 -56.02
C GLU A 125 48.72 5.72 -54.65
N GLU A 126 49.92 6.31 -54.57
CA GLU A 126 50.49 6.82 -53.32
C GLU A 126 49.63 7.94 -52.71
N LYS A 127 49.20 8.90 -53.53
CA LYS A 127 48.30 9.98 -53.10
C LYS A 127 46.95 9.44 -52.63
N LEU A 128 46.38 8.47 -53.35
CA LEU A 128 45.11 7.82 -52.98
C LEU A 128 45.26 7.03 -51.68
N ALA A 129 46.40 6.39 -51.44
CA ALA A 129 46.68 5.68 -50.19
C ALA A 129 46.67 6.65 -49.00
N GLY A 130 47.34 7.80 -49.12
CA GLY A 130 47.32 8.86 -48.10
C GLY A 130 45.92 9.40 -47.84
N MET A 131 45.19 9.79 -48.89
CA MET A 131 43.82 10.29 -48.77
C MET A 131 42.85 9.24 -48.18
N LYS A 132 43.04 7.96 -48.50
CA LYS A 132 42.23 6.86 -47.97
C LYS A 132 42.50 6.64 -46.48
N GLN A 133 43.75 6.75 -46.03
CA GLN A 133 44.10 6.69 -44.61
C GLN A 133 43.48 7.86 -43.84
N GLU A 134 43.60 9.08 -44.37
CA GLU A 134 42.98 10.26 -43.76
C GLU A 134 41.45 10.14 -43.69
N LEU A 135 40.81 9.69 -44.77
CA LEU A 135 39.37 9.45 -44.79
C LEU A 135 38.95 8.40 -43.77
N LYS A 136 39.74 7.33 -43.59
CA LYS A 136 39.48 6.29 -42.59
C LYS A 136 39.57 6.86 -41.17
N ALA A 137 40.63 7.62 -40.87
CA ALA A 137 40.79 8.29 -39.58
C ALA A 137 39.63 9.24 -39.27
N ARG A 138 39.21 10.06 -40.25
CA ARG A 138 38.05 10.96 -40.10
C ARG A 138 36.74 10.22 -39.90
N LYS A 139 36.52 9.09 -40.59
CA LYS A 139 35.33 8.25 -40.40
C LYS A 139 35.30 7.64 -39.00
N GLU A 140 36.42 7.14 -38.51
CA GLU A 140 36.53 6.60 -37.15
C GLU A 140 36.30 7.68 -36.09
N ALA A 141 36.85 8.89 -36.28
CA ALA A 141 36.61 10.02 -35.39
C ALA A 141 35.13 10.45 -35.39
N ASN A 142 34.48 10.51 -36.55
CA ASN A 142 33.06 10.83 -36.65
C ASN A 142 32.20 9.75 -35.98
N ALA A 143 32.49 8.47 -36.23
CA ALA A 143 31.75 7.37 -35.59
C ALA A 143 31.85 7.41 -34.06
N ARG A 144 33.02 7.76 -33.51
CA ARG A 144 33.19 7.98 -32.06
C ARG A 144 32.34 9.14 -31.55
N LEU A 145 32.38 10.29 -32.23
CA LEU A 145 31.59 11.45 -31.85
C LEU A 145 30.07 11.17 -31.90
N VAL A 146 29.60 10.42 -32.89
CA VAL A 146 28.19 10.00 -32.98
C VAL A 146 27.83 9.09 -31.80
N ALA A 147 28.68 8.12 -31.46
CA ALA A 147 28.44 7.23 -30.32
C ALA A 147 28.39 8.00 -28.99
N GLU A 148 29.31 8.94 -28.76
CA GLU A 148 29.31 9.82 -27.59
C GLU A 148 28.04 10.69 -27.53
N MET A 149 27.62 11.24 -28.68
CA MET A 149 26.41 12.05 -28.76
C MET A 149 25.14 11.22 -28.48
N GLU A 150 25.07 9.98 -28.94
CA GLU A 150 23.97 9.06 -28.65
C GLU A 150 23.91 8.67 -27.17
N GLU A 151 25.06 8.49 -26.52
CA GLU A 151 25.13 8.19 -25.08
C GLU A 151 24.62 9.38 -24.26
N VAL A 152 25.10 10.59 -24.57
CA VAL A 152 24.64 11.83 -23.92
C VAL A 152 23.16 12.04 -24.17
N ALA A 153 22.68 11.85 -25.40
CA ALA A 153 21.26 11.99 -25.74
C ALA A 153 20.38 11.02 -24.92
N ARG A 154 20.80 9.75 -24.79
CA ARG A 154 20.10 8.76 -23.97
C ARG A 154 20.07 9.14 -22.49
N ALA A 155 21.20 9.59 -21.95
CA ALA A 155 21.28 10.02 -20.55
C ALA A 155 20.41 11.26 -20.27
N VAL A 156 20.37 12.22 -21.20
CA VAL A 156 19.51 13.41 -21.09
C VAL A 156 18.03 13.02 -21.17
N ALA A 157 17.65 12.12 -22.08
CA ALA A 157 16.28 11.63 -22.17
C ALA A 157 15.81 10.97 -20.86
N GLN A 158 16.64 10.10 -20.27
CA GLN A 158 16.32 9.46 -18.99
C GLN A 158 16.11 10.47 -17.86
N ARG A 159 17.02 11.45 -17.73
CA ARG A 159 16.88 12.52 -16.73
C ARG A 159 15.64 13.38 -16.94
N TYR A 160 15.29 13.65 -18.19
CA TYR A 160 14.08 14.39 -18.52
C TYR A 160 12.82 13.63 -18.10
N ASP A 161 12.77 12.33 -18.36
CA ASP A 161 11.66 11.47 -17.94
C ASP A 161 11.53 11.41 -16.40
N GLU A 162 12.65 11.31 -15.68
CA GLU A 162 12.68 11.34 -14.21
C GLU A 162 12.14 12.67 -13.65
N VAL A 163 12.57 13.80 -14.22
CA VAL A 163 12.09 15.13 -13.81
C VAL A 163 10.60 15.29 -14.10
N ASN A 164 10.11 14.81 -15.24
CA ASN A 164 8.68 14.84 -15.56
C ASN A 164 7.86 13.95 -14.62
N ALA A 165 8.35 12.75 -14.29
CA ALA A 165 7.69 11.89 -13.30
C ALA A 165 7.63 12.55 -11.91
N GLY A 166 8.72 13.21 -11.50
CA GLY A 166 8.77 14.00 -10.27
C GLY A 166 7.80 15.19 -10.30
N ALA A 167 7.70 15.91 -11.42
CA ALA A 167 6.76 17.00 -11.60
C ALA A 167 5.31 16.53 -11.51
N HIS A 168 4.95 15.39 -12.12
CA HIS A 168 3.62 14.81 -11.96
C HIS A 168 3.30 14.43 -10.51
N THR A 169 4.28 13.86 -9.80
CA THR A 169 4.12 13.51 -8.38
C THR A 169 3.91 14.74 -7.52
N LEU A 170 4.66 15.82 -7.77
CA LEU A 170 4.48 17.08 -7.07
C LEU A 170 3.14 17.75 -7.39
N GLU A 171 2.51 17.44 -8.51
CA GLU A 171 1.18 17.97 -8.88
C GLU A 171 0.04 17.25 -8.14
N THR A 172 0.20 15.97 -7.83
CA THR A 172 -0.81 15.20 -7.07
C THR A 172 -0.65 15.36 -5.56
N LEU A 173 0.58 15.47 -5.07
CA LEU A 173 0.91 15.46 -3.65
C LEU A 173 0.15 16.53 -2.80
N PRO A 174 -0.01 17.80 -3.24
CA PRO A 174 -0.74 18.80 -2.46
C PRO A 174 -2.20 18.40 -2.23
N ARG A 175 -2.86 17.83 -3.24
CA ARG A 175 -4.26 17.36 -3.13
C ARG A 175 -4.38 16.19 -2.17
N GLU A 176 -3.42 15.27 -2.20
CA GLU A 176 -3.37 14.13 -1.27
C GLU A 176 -3.14 14.61 0.18
N ILE A 177 -2.25 15.58 0.38
CA ILE A 177 -2.01 16.19 1.70
C ILE A 177 -3.28 16.86 2.23
N GLU A 178 -3.99 17.65 1.41
CA GLU A 178 -5.26 18.26 1.80
C GLU A 178 -6.33 17.21 2.13
N ALA A 179 -6.44 16.15 1.32
CA ALA A 179 -7.36 15.04 1.59
C ALA A 179 -7.04 14.33 2.90
N LEU A 180 -5.75 14.08 3.20
CA LEU A 180 -5.34 13.49 4.47
C LEU A 180 -5.57 14.44 5.66
N GLN A 181 -5.34 15.74 5.49
CA GLN A 181 -5.62 16.74 6.53
C GLN A 181 -7.10 16.79 6.89
N THR A 182 -7.99 16.82 5.88
CA THR A 182 -9.44 16.79 6.12
C THR A 182 -9.89 15.50 6.81
N GLN A 183 -9.30 14.34 6.46
CA GLN A 183 -9.55 13.08 7.17
C GLN A 183 -9.08 13.10 8.61
N VAL A 184 -7.87 13.63 8.87
CA VAL A 184 -7.33 13.78 10.23
C VAL A 184 -8.21 14.70 11.07
N ASP A 185 -8.67 15.81 10.51
CA ASP A 185 -9.54 16.75 11.22
C ASP A 185 -10.93 16.16 11.46
N ALA A 186 -11.49 15.40 10.50
CA ALA A 186 -12.73 14.64 10.71
C ALA A 186 -12.58 13.59 11.82
N LEU A 187 -11.45 12.86 11.85
CA LEU A 187 -11.16 11.90 12.92
C LEU A 187 -10.98 12.59 14.27
N LYS A 188 -10.30 13.73 14.32
CA LYS A 188 -10.18 14.55 15.55
C LYS A 188 -11.55 15.02 16.03
N GLN A 189 -12.42 15.46 15.13
CA GLN A 189 -13.79 15.85 15.47
C GLN A 189 -14.61 14.65 15.96
N GLN A 190 -14.48 13.48 15.35
CA GLN A 190 -15.13 12.26 15.84
C GLN A 190 -14.62 11.84 17.23
N VAL A 191 -13.31 11.92 17.47
CA VAL A 191 -12.72 11.63 18.78
C VAL A 191 -13.17 12.65 19.81
N ALA A 192 -13.16 13.95 19.47
CA ALA A 192 -13.64 15.01 20.33
C ALA A 192 -15.15 14.86 20.62
N GLY A 193 -15.95 14.50 19.62
CA GLY A 193 -17.38 14.22 19.76
C GLY A 193 -17.67 12.99 20.61
N LYS A 194 -16.90 11.90 20.47
CA LYS A 194 -16.98 10.73 21.35
C LYS A 194 -16.56 11.07 22.77
N ARG A 195 -15.47 11.83 22.96
CA ARG A 195 -15.04 12.32 24.28
C ARG A 195 -16.07 13.25 24.91
N ALA A 196 -16.67 14.13 24.13
CA ALA A 196 -17.74 15.01 24.57
C ALA A 196 -18.99 14.20 24.91
N ALA A 197 -19.40 13.23 24.09
CA ALA A 197 -20.52 12.33 24.41
C ALA A 197 -20.25 11.49 25.67
N LEU A 198 -19.03 11.00 25.87
CA LEU A 198 -18.59 10.36 27.11
C LEU A 198 -18.62 11.32 28.31
N GLY A 199 -18.20 12.58 28.13
CA GLY A 199 -18.24 13.61 29.18
C GLY A 199 -19.62 14.26 29.39
N GLN A 200 -20.55 14.14 28.45
CA GLN A 200 -21.89 14.74 28.48
C GLN A 200 -22.96 13.71 28.86
N ALA A 201 -22.68 12.42 28.70
CA ALA A 201 -23.38 11.34 29.39
C ALA A 201 -23.31 11.49 30.92
N VAL A 202 -22.35 12.25 31.46
CA VAL A 202 -22.20 12.57 32.89
C VAL A 202 -23.27 13.54 33.40
N VAL A 203 -23.91 14.34 32.54
CA VAL A 203 -24.90 15.36 32.98
C VAL A 203 -26.35 14.83 32.93
N GLY A 204 -26.57 13.69 32.29
CA GLY A 204 -27.89 13.17 31.94
C GLY A 204 -28.27 11.87 32.63
N GLY A 205 -28.04 11.75 33.94
CA GLY A 205 -28.73 10.76 34.77
C GLY A 205 -27.99 9.42 34.95
N ASN A 206 -27.54 9.26 36.19
CA ASN A 206 -27.24 8.01 36.90
C ASN A 206 -25.89 7.34 36.60
N GLU A 207 -25.20 7.07 37.73
CA GLU A 207 -23.97 6.30 37.89
C GLU A 207 -22.68 7.10 37.62
N GLU A 208 -22.20 7.71 38.70
CA GLU A 208 -20.78 7.89 39.09
C GLU A 208 -19.76 8.00 37.93
N ASP A 209 -19.07 9.14 37.85
CA ASP A 209 -17.79 9.30 37.13
C ASP A 209 -16.94 8.04 37.30
N ASP A 210 -17.00 7.08 36.37
CA ASP A 210 -16.22 5.85 36.49
C ASP A 210 -14.77 6.23 36.17
N PRO A 211 -13.87 6.33 37.17
CA PRO A 211 -12.52 6.85 36.99
C PRO A 211 -11.69 6.01 36.01
N ARG A 212 -12.22 4.83 35.63
CA ARG A 212 -11.67 3.91 34.63
C ARG A 212 -11.74 4.42 33.20
N GLN A 213 -12.66 5.34 32.89
CA GLN A 213 -12.81 5.88 31.54
C GLN A 213 -11.85 7.05 31.23
N ASN A 214 -11.19 7.60 32.27
CA ASN A 214 -10.23 8.71 32.16
C ASN A 214 -8.77 8.27 32.38
N MET A 215 -8.48 6.97 32.44
CA MET A 215 -7.13 6.47 32.70
C MET A 215 -6.26 6.49 31.44
N SER A 216 -4.95 6.57 31.62
CA SER A 216 -4.00 6.43 30.50
C SER A 216 -4.05 4.99 29.93
N LEU A 217 -3.64 4.79 28.67
CA LEU A 217 -3.65 3.46 28.04
C LEU A 217 -2.93 2.42 28.91
N ALA A 218 -1.76 2.77 29.46
CA ALA A 218 -0.99 1.90 30.33
C ALA A 218 -1.75 1.50 31.61
N ASP A 219 -2.46 2.47 32.22
CA ASP A 219 -3.26 2.23 33.42
C ASP A 219 -4.50 1.37 33.11
N THR A 220 -5.13 1.57 31.95
CA THR A 220 -6.26 0.72 31.52
C THR A 220 -5.82 -0.72 31.27
N GLU A 221 -4.62 -0.93 30.71
CA GLU A 221 -4.07 -2.28 30.50
C GLU A 221 -3.77 -2.98 31.83
N ALA A 222 -3.24 -2.26 32.81
CA ALA A 222 -3.01 -2.78 34.15
C ALA A 222 -4.32 -3.16 34.86
N ALA A 223 -5.32 -2.28 34.83
CA ALA A 223 -6.64 -2.54 35.40
C ALA A 223 -7.34 -3.73 34.71
N LEU A 224 -7.20 -3.87 33.39
CA LEU A 224 -7.71 -5.02 32.64
C LEU A 224 -7.05 -6.33 33.05
N LYS A 225 -5.72 -6.33 33.28
CA LYS A 225 -5.00 -7.52 33.77
C LYS A 225 -5.49 -7.93 35.16
N GLU A 226 -5.65 -6.98 36.07
CA GLU A 226 -6.16 -7.25 37.42
C GLU A 226 -7.59 -7.80 37.37
N ARG A 227 -8.48 -7.20 36.58
CA ARG A 227 -9.86 -7.68 36.42
C ARG A 227 -9.93 -9.07 35.81
N ARG A 228 -9.08 -9.39 34.84
CA ARG A 228 -8.99 -10.74 34.29
C ARG A 228 -8.51 -11.75 35.33
N ALA A 229 -7.56 -11.37 36.19
CA ALA A 229 -7.11 -12.24 37.27
C ALA A 229 -8.22 -12.48 38.31
N GLN A 230 -8.98 -11.44 38.68
CA GLN A 230 -10.13 -11.56 39.57
C GLN A 230 -11.23 -12.46 38.97
N ASN A 231 -11.57 -12.26 37.70
CA ASN A 231 -12.54 -13.12 37.02
C ASN A 231 -12.08 -14.58 36.97
N ALA A 232 -10.80 -14.83 36.67
CA ALA A 232 -10.27 -16.19 36.68
C ALA A 232 -10.34 -16.85 38.06
N GLU A 233 -10.23 -16.08 39.15
CA GLU A 233 -10.41 -16.59 40.52
C GLU A 233 -11.88 -16.87 40.82
N LEU A 234 -12.78 -15.97 40.43
CA LEU A 234 -14.23 -16.20 40.56
C LEU A 234 -14.69 -17.42 39.77
N ASP A 235 -14.16 -17.63 38.55
CA ASP A 235 -14.46 -18.81 37.74
C ASP A 235 -14.02 -20.10 38.44
N ARG A 236 -12.85 -20.10 39.10
CA ARG A 236 -12.40 -21.25 39.92
C ARG A 236 -13.31 -21.49 41.12
N GLU A 237 -13.79 -20.43 41.76
CA GLU A 237 -14.72 -20.55 42.88
C GLU A 237 -16.09 -21.07 42.43
N ILE A 238 -16.60 -20.58 41.29
CA ILE A 238 -17.82 -21.07 40.66
C ILE A 238 -17.67 -22.56 40.35
N ASP A 239 -16.57 -22.98 39.72
CA ASP A 239 -16.29 -24.39 39.44
C ASP A 239 -16.25 -25.24 40.73
N ARG A 240 -15.64 -24.72 41.80
CA ARG A 240 -15.61 -25.40 43.11
C ARG A 240 -17.02 -25.57 43.66
N LEU A 241 -17.83 -24.52 43.65
CA LEU A 241 -19.21 -24.55 44.14
C LEU A 241 -20.10 -25.46 43.29
N GLN A 242 -19.95 -25.42 41.96
CA GLN A 242 -20.67 -26.30 41.05
C GLN A 242 -20.33 -27.78 41.29
N ARG A 243 -19.08 -28.11 41.65
CA ARG A 243 -18.69 -29.47 42.05
C ARG A 243 -19.28 -29.90 43.40
N GLN A 244 -19.50 -28.95 44.31
CA GLN A 244 -20.07 -29.22 45.64
C GLN A 244 -21.60 -29.31 45.64
N MET A 245 -22.28 -28.60 44.73
CA MET A 245 -23.75 -28.57 44.66
C MET A 245 -24.40 -29.97 44.58
N PRO A 246 -23.95 -30.92 43.71
CA PRO A 246 -24.59 -32.23 43.61
C PRO A 246 -24.51 -33.04 44.90
N ALA A 247 -23.43 -32.89 45.67
CA ALA A 247 -23.30 -33.56 46.96
C ALA A 247 -24.28 -32.99 47.98
N LYS A 248 -24.40 -31.66 48.05
CA LYS A 248 -25.36 -30.98 48.92
C LYS A 248 -26.81 -31.24 48.52
N ASP A 249 -27.12 -31.28 47.23
CA ASP A 249 -28.44 -31.66 46.71
C ASP A 249 -28.81 -33.09 47.10
N ARG A 250 -27.85 -34.03 47.08
CA ARG A 250 -28.06 -35.40 47.58
C ARG A 250 -28.28 -35.44 49.09
N GLU A 251 -27.57 -34.61 49.87
CA GLU A 251 -27.78 -34.49 51.32
C GLU A 251 -29.18 -33.93 51.63
N CYS A 252 -29.60 -32.85 50.96
CA CYS A 252 -30.94 -32.28 51.10
C CYS A 252 -32.03 -33.30 50.74
N LYS A 253 -31.90 -34.00 49.61
CA LYS A 253 -32.87 -35.05 49.21
C LYS A 253 -32.94 -36.21 50.21
N LYS A 254 -31.85 -36.52 50.91
CA LYS A 254 -31.88 -37.52 52.00
C LYS A 254 -32.65 -36.98 53.20
N ALA A 255 -32.35 -35.76 53.63
CA ALA A 255 -33.05 -35.10 54.72
C ALA A 255 -34.55 -34.93 54.43
N GLU A 256 -34.94 -34.59 53.19
CA GLU A 256 -36.34 -34.52 52.76
C GLU A 256 -37.05 -35.88 52.89
N ARG A 257 -36.42 -36.97 52.45
CA ARG A 257 -36.98 -38.32 52.61
C ARG A 257 -37.12 -38.72 54.08
N GLU A 258 -36.15 -38.38 54.90
CA GLU A 258 -36.21 -38.63 56.35
C GLU A 258 -37.35 -37.81 56.99
N LEU A 259 -37.53 -36.56 56.58
CA LEU A 259 -38.66 -35.72 56.98
C LEU A 259 -40.00 -36.31 56.56
N GLU A 260 -40.15 -36.74 55.30
CA GLU A 260 -41.38 -37.38 54.82
C GLU A 260 -41.74 -38.64 55.63
N LEU A 261 -40.74 -39.45 55.99
CA LEU A 261 -40.95 -40.63 56.83
C LEU A 261 -41.39 -40.24 58.25
N LEU A 262 -40.73 -39.25 58.86
CA LEU A 262 -41.10 -38.74 60.18
C LEU A 262 -42.49 -38.09 60.17
N GLU A 263 -42.85 -37.38 59.10
CA GLU A 263 -44.19 -36.81 58.93
C GLU A 263 -45.27 -37.88 58.79
N ARG A 264 -45.00 -38.96 58.04
CA ARG A 264 -45.91 -40.12 57.97
C ARG A 264 -46.09 -40.77 59.34
N GLN A 265 -44.99 -41.04 60.05
CA GLN A 265 -45.04 -41.59 61.41
C GLN A 265 -45.80 -40.67 62.37
N ARG A 266 -45.58 -39.35 62.28
CA ARG A 266 -46.33 -38.36 63.06
C ARG A 266 -47.81 -38.38 62.71
N ASN A 267 -48.16 -38.40 61.42
CA ASN A 267 -49.56 -38.46 60.96
C ASN A 267 -50.25 -39.74 61.45
N GLU A 268 -49.60 -40.90 61.32
CA GLU A 268 -50.07 -42.18 61.83
C GLU A 268 -50.25 -42.15 63.35
N ALA A 269 -49.29 -41.62 64.11
CA ALA A 269 -49.41 -41.46 65.55
C ALA A 269 -50.55 -40.50 65.94
N THR A 270 -50.71 -39.39 65.22
CA THR A 270 -51.80 -38.43 65.47
C THR A 270 -53.17 -39.02 65.14
N THR A 271 -53.30 -39.80 64.06
CA THR A 271 -54.56 -40.48 63.70
C THR A 271 -54.90 -41.58 64.70
N GLN A 272 -53.93 -42.39 65.11
CA GLN A 272 -54.12 -43.36 66.20
C GLN A 272 -54.55 -42.66 67.50
N ALA A 273 -53.96 -41.51 67.84
CA ALA A 273 -54.32 -40.75 69.02
C ALA A 273 -55.72 -40.11 68.94
N THR A 274 -56.13 -39.59 67.77
CA THR A 274 -57.48 -39.03 67.58
C THR A 274 -58.55 -40.12 67.53
N GLU A 275 -58.26 -41.27 66.92
CA GLU A 275 -59.15 -42.44 66.93
C GLU A 275 -59.31 -43.01 68.34
N ALA A 276 -58.24 -43.17 69.10
CA ALA A 276 -58.31 -43.57 70.51
C ALA A 276 -59.14 -42.57 71.35
N ARG A 277 -58.99 -41.26 71.11
CA ARG A 277 -59.84 -40.22 71.73
C ARG A 277 -61.31 -40.34 71.30
N ARG A 278 -61.59 -40.62 70.03
CA ARG A 278 -62.95 -40.79 69.50
C ARG A 278 -63.63 -42.03 70.10
N ILE A 279 -62.95 -43.17 70.11
CA ILE A 279 -63.45 -44.44 70.69
C ILE A 279 -63.75 -44.26 72.18
N ARG A 280 -62.91 -43.51 72.91
CA ARG A 280 -63.13 -43.14 74.31
C ARG A 280 -64.38 -42.27 74.50
N ALA A 281 -64.64 -41.33 73.59
CA ALA A 281 -65.84 -40.47 73.62
C ALA A 281 -67.12 -41.25 73.26
N GLU A 282 -67.02 -42.24 72.38
CA GLU A 282 -68.13 -43.10 71.95
C GLU A 282 -68.38 -44.31 72.89
N GLY A 283 -67.60 -44.46 73.96
CA GLY A 283 -67.77 -45.51 74.98
C GLY A 283 -67.27 -46.90 74.59
N GLY A 284 -66.45 -47.03 73.54
CA GLY A 284 -65.81 -48.28 73.13
C GLY A 284 -64.62 -48.65 74.02
N ARG A 285 -64.29 -49.97 74.10
CA ARG A 285 -63.12 -50.46 74.86
C ARG A 285 -61.81 -50.06 74.15
N ASP A 286 -61.04 -49.17 74.78
CA ASP A 286 -59.72 -48.70 74.34
C ASP A 286 -58.62 -49.73 74.70
N TYR A 287 -58.47 -50.76 73.86
CA TYR A 287 -57.48 -51.83 74.07
C TYR A 287 -56.03 -51.33 74.19
N VAL A 288 -55.67 -50.25 73.47
CA VAL A 288 -54.32 -49.69 73.48
C VAL A 288 -54.05 -48.95 74.78
N GLY A 289 -55.01 -48.14 75.24
CA GLY A 289 -54.94 -47.47 76.53
C GLY A 289 -54.93 -48.44 77.72
N GLU A 290 -55.72 -49.51 77.69
CA GLU A 290 -55.71 -50.55 78.73
C GLU A 290 -54.38 -51.32 78.78
N LYS A 291 -53.82 -51.66 77.62
CA LYS A 291 -52.49 -52.30 77.53
C LYS A 291 -51.37 -51.38 78.03
N GLY A 292 -51.44 -50.08 77.74
CA GLY A 292 -50.52 -49.08 78.28
C GLY A 292 -50.59 -48.95 79.80
N LYS A 293 -51.80 -48.93 80.37
CA LYS A 293 -52.00 -48.97 81.84
C LYS A 293 -51.48 -50.27 82.46
N TRP A 294 -51.66 -51.40 81.78
CA TRP A 294 -51.15 -52.70 82.22
C TRP A 294 -49.61 -52.74 82.21
N TYR A 295 -48.95 -52.25 81.15
CA TYR A 295 -47.50 -52.14 81.10
C TYR A 295 -46.95 -51.16 82.14
N ALA A 296 -47.60 -50.01 82.37
CA ALA A 296 -47.19 -49.06 83.42
C ALA A 296 -47.30 -49.68 84.82
N ALA A 297 -48.36 -50.47 85.07
CA ALA A 297 -48.49 -51.23 86.30
C ALA A 297 -47.39 -52.31 86.42
N GLN A 298 -47.09 -53.03 85.34
CA GLN A 298 -46.02 -54.03 85.30
C GLN A 298 -44.63 -53.40 85.47
N GLU A 299 -44.39 -52.23 84.89
CA GLU A 299 -43.15 -51.46 85.06
C GLU A 299 -43.01 -50.98 86.51
N THR A 300 -44.07 -50.47 87.12
CA THR A 300 -44.07 -50.07 88.54
C THR A 300 -43.73 -51.26 89.44
N VAL A 301 -44.28 -52.43 89.14
CA VAL A 301 -43.98 -53.69 89.84
C VAL A 301 -42.52 -54.13 89.61
N MET A 302 -42.03 -54.08 88.37
CA MET A 302 -40.65 -54.43 88.00
C MET A 302 -39.62 -53.46 88.59
N GLN A 303 -39.89 -52.14 88.59
CA GLN A 303 -39.05 -51.12 89.20
C GLN A 303 -39.00 -51.30 90.73
N GLY A 304 -40.14 -51.64 91.36
CA GLY A 304 -40.20 -52.00 92.77
C GLY A 304 -39.42 -53.27 93.11
N LEU A 305 -39.40 -54.26 92.21
CA LEU A 305 -38.65 -55.51 92.35
C LEU A 305 -37.15 -55.35 92.07
N LEU A 306 -36.76 -54.48 91.13
CA LEU A 306 -35.37 -54.26 90.72
C LEU A 306 -34.66 -53.13 91.49
N ARG A 307 -35.36 -52.41 92.39
CA ARG A 307 -34.82 -51.30 93.20
C ARG A 307 -33.97 -50.32 92.38
N ILE A 308 -34.40 -50.00 91.16
CA ILE A 308 -33.78 -48.91 90.41
C ILE A 308 -34.46 -47.64 90.93
N GLU A 309 -33.91 -47.11 92.03
CA GLU A 309 -34.17 -45.73 92.42
C GLU A 309 -33.76 -44.83 91.26
N GLN A 310 -34.72 -44.11 90.67
CA GLN A 310 -34.36 -42.94 89.88
C GLN A 310 -33.82 -41.88 90.84
N THR A 311 -32.49 -41.84 90.91
CA THR A 311 -31.75 -40.65 91.29
C THR A 311 -32.14 -39.51 90.36
N SER A 312 -32.87 -38.55 90.90
CA SER A 312 -32.78 -37.14 90.51
C SER A 312 -31.30 -36.73 90.35
N SER A 313 -30.90 -36.19 89.20
CA SER A 313 -29.76 -35.27 89.10
C SER A 313 -29.74 -34.53 87.76
N GLY A 314 -29.70 -33.19 87.80
CA GLY A 314 -29.20 -32.33 86.71
C GLY A 314 -30.24 -31.70 85.80
#